data_AF-A0A6P8B431-F1
#
_entry.id   AF-A0A6P8B431-F1
#
_cell.length_a   1.000
_cell.length_b   1.000
_cell.length_c   1.000
_cell.angle_alpha   90.00
_cell.angle_beta   90.00
_cell.angle_gamma   90.00
#
_symmetry.space_group_name_H-M   'P 1'
#
loop_
_entity.id
_entity.type
_entity.pdbx_description
1 polymer ?
#
loop_
_entity_poly.entity_id
_entity_poly.type
_entity_poly.pdbx_seq_one_letter_code
_entity_poly.pdbx_strand_id
1 'polypeptide(L)'
;MSEKITRLSSRGNGKLLGFLLGASSSFCIFLIFSTMTTPAHKDYLSQKHSRPPPSHAQKVDAIFDAAANRTLGLDSIFFLNLPHRHDRFDAMAIQSHIADIQVTRFAAVDASTLTNQGMPPMQKTDFLPSEKGCFRAHANVWQHMLENKIPASLVFESDAGFDAKLRPIMGRLNGAFRELLKKDNPDVVFDETNTDDPWLSRSGTWDYLSIGHCLDTRLKDGNYIVYHDPDSSVNGFDVDDIEPSLPRAHKRVVYRADSVICLAGYIISLSGAAKLLVRSNLNLDAPIDVLMAGMMQAGELRTYSQRQIIIPSWTFIPGIGKSGSNSDIHGNDEAENGTEAGWDRVRKEKSAVELHAGTDLVDFALGRAWHHVIGSGLICCGPSLKFSRSPCGIQLDMAPRLLSGIVGRLVGISLIFIHSRSLTVNARLDPFATKMPAHDVTANAGVDAVIDVSVLVMLEFGAVAVGPGVAVVFALESWRPIVDAIGLASESML
;
A
#
# COMPACT_ATOMS: atom_id res chain seq x y z
N MET A 1 -31.48 5.78 -80.31
CA MET A 1 -32.63 5.16 -81.00
C MET A 1 -33.86 5.43 -80.16
N SER A 2 -34.87 6.06 -80.75
CA SER A 2 -36.11 6.51 -80.11
C SER A 2 -37.09 5.35 -79.98
N GLU A 3 -37.79 5.22 -78.85
CA GLU A 3 -39.22 4.93 -78.89
C GLU A 3 -39.94 5.34 -77.59
N LYS A 4 -41.24 5.54 -77.73
CA LYS A 4 -42.11 6.50 -77.04
C LYS A 4 -43.39 5.72 -76.67
N ILE A 5 -44.24 6.31 -75.79
CA ILE A 5 -45.71 6.07 -75.67
C ILE A 5 -46.07 4.87 -74.74
N THR A 6 -47.01 4.88 -73.77
CA THR A 6 -48.11 5.77 -73.33
C THR A 6 -48.53 5.51 -71.88
N ARG A 7 -49.26 6.50 -71.34
CA ARG A 7 -50.05 6.58 -70.10
C ARG A 7 -51.12 5.49 -69.91
N LEU A 8 -51.50 5.23 -68.66
CA LEU A 8 -52.92 5.23 -68.23
C LEU A 8 -53.06 5.46 -66.70
N SER A 9 -54.18 6.07 -66.34
CA SER A 9 -54.44 6.77 -65.09
C SER A 9 -55.11 5.88 -64.04
N SER A 10 -54.91 6.19 -62.76
CA SER A 10 -55.98 6.07 -61.77
C SER A 10 -55.73 7.03 -60.60
N ARG A 11 -56.78 7.78 -60.30
CA ARG A 11 -56.86 8.94 -59.42
C ARG A 11 -57.65 8.48 -58.20
N GLY A 12 -57.11 8.60 -56.98
CA GLY A 12 -57.86 8.24 -55.77
C GLY A 12 -57.14 8.48 -54.45
N ASN A 13 -57.32 9.69 -53.89
CA ASN A 13 -57.36 10.04 -52.46
C ASN A 13 -56.51 9.23 -51.45
N GLY A 14 -55.18 9.32 -51.52
CA GLY A 14 -54.27 8.83 -50.45
C GLY A 14 -53.97 9.82 -49.32
N LYS A 15 -54.56 11.04 -49.31
CA LYS A 15 -54.16 12.12 -48.39
C LYS A 15 -55.10 12.37 -47.19
N LEU A 16 -56.22 11.65 -47.08
CA LEU A 16 -57.15 11.81 -45.94
C LEU A 16 -57.04 10.70 -44.89
N LEU A 17 -56.42 9.55 -45.22
CA LEU A 17 -56.28 8.43 -44.28
C LEU A 17 -55.02 8.52 -43.39
N GLY A 18 -54.01 9.28 -43.80
CA GLY A 18 -52.78 9.50 -43.02
C GLY A 18 -52.92 10.52 -41.87
N PHE A 19 -53.92 11.41 -41.93
CA PHE A 19 -54.11 12.46 -40.92
C PHE A 19 -54.97 12.03 -39.72
N LEU A 20 -55.82 10.99 -39.87
CA LEU A 20 -56.69 10.52 -38.78
C LEU A 20 -56.03 9.46 -37.86
N LEU A 21 -54.96 8.81 -38.31
CA LEU A 21 -54.17 7.86 -37.51
C LEU A 21 -53.03 8.54 -36.71
N GLY A 22 -52.55 9.72 -37.16
CA GLY A 22 -51.54 10.51 -36.44
C GLY A 22 -52.11 11.30 -35.24
N ALA A 23 -53.35 11.80 -35.36
CA ALA A 23 -53.97 12.61 -34.30
C ALA A 23 -54.46 11.78 -33.10
N SER A 24 -54.80 10.51 -33.31
CA SER A 24 -55.28 9.60 -32.26
C SER A 24 -54.14 9.07 -31.39
N SER A 25 -52.97 8.81 -31.96
CA SER A 25 -51.78 8.38 -31.21
C SER A 25 -51.23 9.50 -30.30
N SER A 26 -51.20 10.75 -30.77
CA SER A 26 -50.75 11.88 -29.94
C SER A 26 -51.72 12.24 -28.81
N PHE A 27 -53.03 12.03 -28.98
CA PHE A 27 -54.02 12.28 -27.92
C PHE A 27 -53.97 11.22 -26.82
N CYS A 28 -53.71 9.95 -27.15
CA CYS A 28 -53.51 8.89 -26.16
C CYS A 28 -52.21 9.08 -25.35
N ILE A 29 -51.13 9.56 -25.96
CA ILE A 29 -49.87 9.86 -25.24
C ILE A 29 -50.05 11.06 -24.30
N PHE A 30 -50.79 12.10 -24.71
CA PHE A 30 -51.11 13.24 -23.84
C PHE A 30 -52.04 12.86 -22.68
N LEU A 31 -52.99 11.95 -22.87
CA LEU A 31 -53.87 11.46 -21.80
C LEU A 31 -53.12 10.56 -20.80
N ILE A 32 -52.17 9.73 -21.25
CA ILE A 32 -51.30 8.96 -20.34
C ILE A 32 -50.40 9.92 -19.53
N PHE A 33 -49.83 10.95 -20.16
CA PHE A 33 -49.03 11.96 -19.44
C PHE A 33 -49.87 12.83 -18.49
N SER A 34 -51.14 13.11 -18.82
CA SER A 34 -52.03 13.96 -17.99
C SER A 34 -52.74 13.19 -16.86
N THR A 35 -52.87 11.86 -16.97
CA THR A 35 -53.38 11.01 -15.88
C THR A 35 -52.30 10.58 -14.89
N MET A 36 -51.01 10.75 -15.22
CA MET A 36 -49.88 10.61 -14.29
C MET A 36 -49.66 11.85 -13.41
N THR A 37 -50.40 12.94 -13.63
CA THR A 37 -50.37 14.15 -12.78
C THR A 37 -51.66 14.26 -11.97
N THR A 38 -51.94 13.26 -11.13
CA THR A 38 -52.85 13.44 -9.99
C THR A 38 -52.10 14.18 -8.86
N PRO A 39 -52.71 15.19 -8.22
CA PRO A 39 -52.11 15.86 -7.06
C PRO A 39 -52.37 15.01 -5.81
N ALA A 40 -51.68 13.87 -5.71
CA ALA A 40 -51.73 12.98 -4.57
C ALA A 40 -50.32 12.55 -4.15
N HIS A 41 -49.42 13.52 -3.99
CA HIS A 41 -48.17 13.33 -3.25
C HIS A 41 -47.62 14.69 -2.77
N LYS A 42 -48.46 15.50 -2.12
CA LYS A 42 -48.03 16.73 -1.44
C LYS A 42 -47.74 16.55 0.06
N ASP A 43 -47.84 15.34 0.61
CA ASP A 43 -47.57 15.07 2.03
C ASP A 43 -46.42 14.06 2.29
N TYR A 44 -45.56 13.78 1.30
CA TYR A 44 -44.32 13.02 1.50
C TYR A 44 -43.07 13.77 1.03
N LEU A 45 -43.11 15.11 1.06
CA LEU A 45 -41.93 15.96 0.90
C LEU A 45 -41.95 17.04 1.98
N SER A 46 -42.00 16.63 3.24
CA SER A 46 -41.60 17.48 4.36
C SER A 46 -41.11 16.66 5.54
N GLN A 47 -40.20 15.72 5.29
CA GLN A 47 -39.29 15.23 6.32
C GLN A 47 -37.96 14.76 5.71
N LYS A 48 -37.38 15.58 4.84
CA LYS A 48 -35.91 15.68 4.88
C LYS A 48 -35.64 16.27 6.26
N HIS A 49 -35.35 15.40 7.24
CA HIS A 49 -34.62 15.83 8.41
C HIS A 49 -33.42 16.61 7.88
N SER A 50 -33.48 17.93 8.00
CA SER A 50 -32.35 18.81 7.83
C SER A 50 -31.35 18.32 8.87
N ARG A 51 -30.45 17.40 8.48
CA ARG A 51 -29.37 16.98 9.36
C ARG A 51 -28.67 18.29 9.75
N PRO A 52 -28.54 18.60 11.04
CA PRO A 52 -27.88 19.82 11.44
C PRO A 52 -26.51 19.87 10.76
N PRO A 53 -26.05 21.05 10.33
CA PRO A 53 -24.73 21.19 9.73
C PRO A 53 -23.71 20.53 10.68
N PRO A 54 -22.72 19.80 10.14
CA PRO A 54 -21.80 19.06 10.96
C PRO A 54 -21.12 19.99 11.97
N SER A 55 -21.04 19.53 13.22
CA SER A 55 -20.37 20.25 14.29
C SER A 55 -18.89 20.48 13.93
N HIS A 56 -18.24 21.44 14.60
CA HIS A 56 -16.81 21.66 14.40
C HIS A 56 -15.99 20.38 14.65
N ALA A 57 -16.34 19.59 15.68
CA ALA A 57 -15.73 18.28 15.93
C ALA A 57 -15.91 17.32 14.74
N GLN A 58 -17.11 17.22 14.18
CA GLN A 58 -17.37 16.35 13.02
C GLN A 58 -16.59 16.78 11.77
N LYS A 59 -16.31 18.08 11.62
CA LYS A 59 -15.47 18.60 10.53
C LYS A 59 -13.99 18.25 10.74
N VAL A 60 -13.49 18.39 11.97
CA VAL A 60 -12.13 18.00 12.35
C VAL A 60 -11.92 16.50 12.11
N ASP A 61 -12.88 15.66 12.51
CA ASP A 61 -12.85 14.22 12.28
C ASP A 61 -12.81 13.88 10.78
N ALA A 62 -13.61 14.57 9.96
CA ALA A 62 -13.63 14.35 8.51
C ALA A 62 -12.30 14.73 7.82
N ILE A 63 -11.66 15.82 8.24
CA ILE A 63 -10.33 16.21 7.71
C ILE A 63 -9.26 15.22 8.16
N PHE A 64 -9.30 14.78 9.42
CA PHE A 64 -8.42 13.74 9.94
C PHE A 64 -8.55 12.46 9.11
N ASP A 65 -9.78 11.99 8.88
CA ASP A 65 -10.06 10.78 8.11
C ASP A 65 -9.58 10.91 6.65
N ALA A 66 -9.75 12.09 6.05
CA ALA A 66 -9.23 12.38 4.72
C ALA A 66 -7.70 12.31 4.67
N ALA A 67 -7.00 12.89 5.65
CA ALA A 67 -5.54 12.83 5.78
C ALA A 67 -5.00 11.45 6.22
N ALA A 68 -5.87 10.60 6.79
CA ALA A 68 -5.56 9.24 7.21
C ALA A 68 -6.11 8.19 6.23
N ASN A 69 -6.49 8.58 5.00
CA ASN A 69 -6.92 7.63 3.98
C ASN A 69 -5.71 6.87 3.38
N ARG A 70 -5.93 6.02 2.37
CA ARG A 70 -4.87 5.18 1.78
C ARG A 70 -3.82 5.97 0.99
N THR A 71 -4.14 7.19 0.53
CA THR A 71 -3.20 8.12 -0.10
C THR A 71 -2.70 9.19 0.87
N LEU A 72 -3.00 9.04 2.16
CA LEU A 72 -2.66 10.00 3.23
C LEU A 72 -3.20 11.41 2.95
N GLY A 73 -4.33 11.52 2.26
CA GLY A 73 -4.97 12.79 1.88
C GLY A 73 -4.30 13.52 0.71
N LEU A 74 -3.37 12.86 0.00
CA LEU A 74 -2.68 13.40 -1.16
C LEU A 74 -3.22 12.79 -2.44
N ASP A 75 -2.86 13.39 -3.57
CA ASP A 75 -3.22 12.86 -4.89
C ASP A 75 -2.50 11.54 -5.17
N SER A 76 -1.20 11.50 -4.87
CA SER A 76 -0.33 10.36 -5.13
C SER A 76 0.79 10.26 -4.08
N ILE A 77 1.19 9.02 -3.79
CA ILE A 77 2.43 8.69 -3.06
C ILE A 77 3.39 8.04 -4.07
N PHE A 78 4.47 8.72 -4.42
CA PHE A 78 5.49 8.22 -5.33
C PHE A 78 6.63 7.56 -4.57
N PHE A 79 6.98 6.34 -4.98
CA PHE A 79 8.11 5.60 -4.45
C PHE A 79 9.20 5.50 -5.52
N LEU A 80 10.31 6.20 -5.30
CA LEU A 80 11.47 6.16 -6.19
C LEU A 80 12.23 4.86 -5.99
N ASN A 81 12.30 4.05 -7.04
CA ASN A 81 13.04 2.79 -6.99
C ASN A 81 13.73 2.50 -8.31
N LEU A 82 15.00 2.09 -8.24
CA LEU A 82 15.71 1.64 -9.43
C LEU A 82 15.03 0.39 -9.99
N PRO A 83 14.92 0.23 -11.32
CA PRO A 83 14.24 -0.91 -11.92
C PRO A 83 14.77 -2.27 -11.44
N HIS A 84 16.09 -2.38 -11.24
CA HIS A 84 16.79 -3.61 -10.84
C HIS A 84 16.76 -3.89 -9.32
N ARG A 85 16.32 -2.93 -8.49
CA ARG A 85 16.24 -3.07 -7.03
C ARG A 85 14.91 -3.71 -6.61
N HIS A 86 14.79 -5.01 -6.91
CA HIS A 86 13.62 -5.83 -6.56
C HIS A 86 13.45 -5.97 -5.05
N ASP A 87 14.57 -6.09 -4.33
CA ASP A 87 14.61 -6.14 -2.88
C ASP A 87 13.93 -4.94 -2.21
N ARG A 88 14.21 -3.74 -2.70
CA ARG A 88 13.58 -2.50 -2.21
C ARG A 88 12.12 -2.39 -2.63
N PHE A 89 11.78 -2.91 -3.81
CA PHE A 89 10.38 -2.96 -4.25
C PHE A 89 9.54 -3.88 -3.38
N ASP A 90 10.04 -5.08 -3.09
CA ASP A 90 9.38 -6.05 -2.22
C ASP A 90 9.24 -5.50 -0.80
N ALA A 91 10.29 -4.83 -0.29
CA ALA A 91 10.27 -4.14 0.99
C ALA A 91 9.18 -3.05 1.03
N MET A 92 9.08 -2.20 0.01
CA MET A 92 8.02 -1.18 -0.07
C MET A 92 6.63 -1.80 -0.20
N ALA A 93 6.47 -2.87 -0.99
CA ALA A 93 5.21 -3.57 -1.17
C ALA A 93 4.68 -4.14 0.16
N ILE A 94 5.53 -4.81 0.94
CA ILE A 94 5.11 -5.43 2.20
C ILE A 94 4.77 -4.39 3.26
N GLN A 95 5.58 -3.34 3.43
CA GLN A 95 5.26 -2.31 4.43
C GLN A 95 4.04 -1.48 4.04
N SER A 96 3.83 -1.20 2.74
CA SER A 96 2.63 -0.52 2.26
C SER A 96 1.36 -1.35 2.46
N HIS A 97 1.47 -2.67 2.29
CA HIS A 97 0.38 -3.60 2.59
C HIS A 97 0.01 -3.56 4.08
N ILE A 98 1.01 -3.63 4.97
CA ILE A 98 0.81 -3.61 6.43
C ILE A 98 0.21 -2.28 6.89
N ALA A 99 0.70 -1.15 6.36
CA ALA A 99 0.19 0.18 6.71
C ALA A 99 -1.11 0.58 5.98
N ASP A 100 -1.59 -0.28 5.07
CA ASP A 100 -2.74 -0.05 4.19
C ASP A 100 -2.66 1.27 3.40
N ILE A 101 -1.49 1.58 2.84
CA ILE A 101 -1.29 2.75 1.98
C ILE A 101 -1.15 2.34 0.51
N GLN A 102 -1.51 3.26 -0.39
CA GLN A 102 -1.38 3.09 -1.82
C GLN A 102 -0.17 3.88 -2.33
N VAL A 103 0.88 3.15 -2.69
CA VAL A 103 2.10 3.72 -3.29
C VAL A 103 2.15 3.42 -4.78
N THR A 104 2.63 4.40 -5.55
CA THR A 104 2.90 4.27 -6.98
C THR A 104 4.41 4.18 -7.15
N ARG A 105 4.88 3.04 -7.67
CA ARG A 105 6.30 2.90 -8.03
C ARG A 105 6.61 3.89 -9.16
N PHE A 106 7.62 4.71 -8.95
CA PHE A 106 8.14 5.66 -9.91
C PHE A 106 9.61 5.31 -10.17
N ALA A 107 9.98 5.12 -11.43
CA ALA A 107 11.32 4.64 -11.77
C ALA A 107 12.38 5.67 -11.39
N ALA A 108 13.28 5.29 -10.49
CA ALA A 108 14.51 6.04 -10.26
C ALA A 108 15.47 5.83 -11.44
N VAL A 109 16.49 6.69 -11.53
CA VAL A 109 17.36 6.74 -12.71
C VAL A 109 18.73 6.16 -12.39
N ASP A 110 19.09 5.12 -13.12
CA ASP A 110 20.43 4.55 -13.08
C ASP A 110 21.41 5.55 -13.71
N ALA A 111 22.39 5.97 -12.91
CA ALA A 111 23.42 6.91 -13.30
C ALA A 111 24.18 6.51 -14.57
N SER A 112 24.35 5.22 -14.81
CA SER A 112 25.04 4.70 -16.01
C SER A 112 24.30 5.01 -17.31
N THR A 113 22.99 5.29 -17.23
CA THR A 113 22.15 5.64 -18.39
C THR A 113 22.15 7.14 -18.70
N LEU A 114 22.71 7.96 -17.81
CA LEU A 114 22.72 9.41 -17.96
C LEU A 114 23.84 9.88 -18.86
N THR A 115 23.50 10.80 -19.77
CA THR A 115 24.48 11.56 -20.55
C THR A 115 24.38 13.04 -20.19
N ASN A 116 25.47 13.79 -20.36
CA ASN A 116 25.49 15.21 -20.03
C ASN A 116 24.50 16.05 -20.87
N GLN A 117 24.02 15.55 -22.02
CA GLN A 117 23.04 16.24 -22.85
C GLN A 117 21.66 16.37 -22.17
N GLY A 118 21.29 15.39 -21.33
CA GLY A 118 20.02 15.38 -20.61
C GLY A 118 20.05 16.06 -19.25
N MET A 119 21.20 16.59 -18.85
CA MET A 119 21.39 17.25 -17.55
C MET A 119 21.20 18.76 -17.68
N PRO A 120 20.70 19.44 -16.63
CA PRO A 120 20.71 20.90 -16.57
C PRO A 120 22.12 21.49 -16.73
N PRO A 121 22.24 22.80 -17.00
CA PRO A 121 23.52 23.51 -16.88
C PRO A 121 24.13 23.30 -15.49
N MET A 122 25.42 22.97 -15.43
CA MET A 122 26.16 22.78 -14.19
C MET A 122 27.42 23.64 -14.24
N GLN A 123 27.54 24.61 -13.32
CA GLN A 123 28.77 25.41 -13.22
C GLN A 123 29.95 24.57 -12.67
N LYS A 124 29.65 23.58 -11.82
CA LYS A 124 30.60 22.61 -11.30
C LYS A 124 30.32 21.25 -11.92
N THR A 125 31.37 20.52 -12.31
CA THR A 125 31.22 19.21 -12.96
C THR A 125 31.44 18.03 -12.01
N ASP A 126 31.70 18.30 -10.74
CA ASP A 126 32.26 17.35 -9.77
C ASP A 126 31.19 16.49 -9.10
N PHE A 127 30.12 16.18 -9.84
CA PHE A 127 29.04 15.33 -9.36
C PHE A 127 29.41 13.86 -9.49
N LEU A 128 29.13 13.10 -8.44
CA LEU A 128 29.09 11.65 -8.55
C LEU A 128 28.00 11.26 -9.56
N PRO A 129 28.22 10.23 -10.41
CA PRO A 129 27.20 9.77 -11.35
C PRO A 129 25.85 9.51 -10.67
N SER A 130 25.91 8.94 -9.47
CA SER A 130 24.76 8.60 -8.65
C SER A 130 24.02 9.81 -8.07
N GLU A 131 24.70 10.92 -7.76
CA GLU A 131 24.05 12.19 -7.39
C GLU A 131 23.22 12.73 -8.57
N LYS A 132 23.72 12.58 -9.81
CA LYS A 132 22.95 12.92 -11.02
C LYS A 132 21.73 12.01 -11.17
N GLY A 133 21.88 10.71 -10.90
CA GLY A 133 20.79 9.74 -10.87
C GLY A 133 19.70 10.10 -9.86
N CYS A 134 20.10 10.42 -8.63
CA CYS A 134 19.22 10.88 -7.55
C CYS A 134 18.46 12.15 -7.96
N PHE A 135 19.17 13.20 -8.39
CA PHE A 135 18.54 14.42 -8.91
C PHE A 135 17.49 14.10 -9.98
N ARG A 136 17.87 13.30 -10.99
CA ARG A 136 16.99 13.03 -12.12
C ARG A 136 15.75 12.25 -11.71
N ALA A 137 15.88 11.32 -10.76
CA ALA A 137 14.75 10.59 -10.19
C ALA A 137 13.70 11.54 -9.57
N HIS A 138 14.13 12.45 -8.69
CA HIS A 138 13.23 13.43 -8.09
C HIS A 138 12.67 14.43 -9.11
N ALA A 139 13.50 14.93 -10.02
CA ALA A 139 13.07 15.87 -11.05
C ALA A 139 12.03 15.25 -12.00
N ASN A 140 12.06 13.94 -12.25
CA ASN A 140 11.02 13.26 -13.04
C ASN A 140 9.66 13.28 -12.33
N VAL A 141 9.63 13.14 -11.00
CA VAL A 141 8.39 13.28 -10.22
C VAL A 141 7.86 14.71 -10.33
N TRP A 142 8.72 15.72 -10.15
CA TRP A 142 8.30 17.12 -10.27
C TRP A 142 7.78 17.44 -11.67
N GLN A 143 8.44 16.93 -12.70
CA GLN A 143 7.98 17.06 -14.09
C GLN A 143 6.60 16.43 -14.26
N HIS A 144 6.42 15.20 -13.78
CA HIS A 144 5.15 14.49 -13.83
C HIS A 144 4.03 15.27 -13.12
N MET A 145 4.30 15.88 -11.96
CA MET A 145 3.35 16.74 -11.26
C MET A 145 2.94 17.96 -12.10
N LEU A 146 3.90 18.64 -12.75
CA LEU A 146 3.63 19.80 -13.60
C LEU A 146 2.79 19.48 -14.84
N GLU A 147 3.09 18.34 -15.48
CA GLU A 147 2.40 17.83 -16.66
C GLU A 147 0.95 17.47 -16.33
N ASN A 148 0.72 16.84 -15.16
CA ASN A 148 -0.59 16.31 -14.77
C ASN A 148 -1.36 17.22 -13.80
N LYS A 149 -0.81 18.39 -13.45
CA LYS A 149 -1.41 19.37 -12.51
C LYS A 149 -1.70 18.77 -11.14
N ILE A 150 -0.82 17.90 -10.65
CA ILE A 150 -0.96 17.23 -9.35
C ILE A 150 -0.73 18.25 -8.22
N PRO A 151 -1.73 18.57 -7.37
CA PRO A 151 -1.63 19.66 -6.40
C PRO A 151 -0.56 19.45 -5.33
N ALA A 152 -0.41 18.22 -4.85
CA ALA A 152 0.64 17.80 -3.94
C ALA A 152 0.84 16.29 -3.99
N SER A 153 2.05 15.85 -3.67
CA SER A 153 2.40 14.44 -3.60
C SER A 153 3.40 14.18 -2.49
N LEU A 154 3.37 12.95 -1.95
CA LEU A 154 4.41 12.44 -1.06
C LEU A 154 5.41 11.65 -1.90
N VAL A 155 6.70 11.87 -1.68
CA VAL A 155 7.79 11.16 -2.36
C VAL A 155 8.59 10.39 -1.32
N PHE A 156 8.81 9.11 -1.58
CA PHE A 156 9.67 8.21 -0.81
C PHE A 156 10.90 7.79 -1.62
N GLU A 157 12.05 7.72 -0.97
CA GLU A 157 13.23 7.00 -1.48
C GLU A 157 13.11 5.49 -1.27
N SER A 158 14.00 4.72 -1.92
CA SER A 158 13.97 3.25 -1.92
C SER A 158 14.15 2.62 -0.53
N ASP A 159 14.80 3.34 0.37
CA ASP A 159 15.13 2.95 1.73
C ASP A 159 14.20 3.60 2.78
N ALA A 160 13.11 4.25 2.35
CA ALA A 160 12.09 4.77 3.25
C ALA A 160 11.43 3.65 4.07
N GLY A 161 11.42 3.79 5.39
CA GLY A 161 10.76 2.91 6.34
C GLY A 161 9.69 3.68 7.12
N PHE A 162 8.62 3.01 7.54
CA PHE A 162 7.56 3.65 8.31
C PHE A 162 6.81 2.70 9.23
N ASP A 163 6.03 3.30 10.13
CA ASP A 163 5.23 2.59 11.13
C ASP A 163 4.01 1.91 10.48
N ALA A 164 3.60 0.76 11.00
CA ALA A 164 2.38 0.06 10.58
C ALA A 164 1.12 0.92 10.73
N LYS A 165 1.14 1.93 11.61
CA LYS A 165 0.06 2.90 11.80
C LYS A 165 0.33 4.24 11.12
N LEU A 166 1.01 4.23 9.96
CA LEU A 166 1.31 5.46 9.23
C LEU A 166 0.07 6.32 8.94
N ARG A 167 -1.07 5.71 8.60
CA ARG A 167 -2.33 6.43 8.30
C ARG A 167 -2.76 7.39 9.42
N PRO A 168 -3.03 6.92 10.66
CA PRO A 168 -3.40 7.83 11.75
C PRO A 168 -2.26 8.75 12.19
N ILE A 169 -0.97 8.37 12.03
CA ILE A 169 0.17 9.27 12.29
C ILE A 169 0.11 10.50 11.36
N MET A 170 -0.13 10.27 10.07
CA MET A 170 -0.24 11.33 9.07
C MET A 170 -1.49 12.19 9.26
N GLY A 171 -2.62 11.59 9.68
CA GLY A 171 -3.81 12.35 10.08
C GLY A 171 -3.55 13.34 11.23
N ARG A 172 -2.75 12.94 12.23
CA ARG A 172 -2.36 13.84 13.34
C ARG A 172 -1.38 14.92 12.89
N LEU A 173 -0.38 14.56 12.09
CA LEU A 173 0.54 15.53 11.48
C LEU A 173 -0.25 16.58 10.68
N ASN A 174 -1.21 16.14 9.87
CA ASN A 174 -2.03 17.04 9.07
C ASN A 174 -2.73 18.10 9.93
N GLY A 175 -3.38 17.70 11.03
CA GLY A 175 -4.03 18.65 11.95
C GLY A 175 -3.06 19.70 12.49
N ALA A 176 -1.91 19.26 13.01
CA ALA A 176 -0.88 20.16 13.54
C ALA A 176 -0.28 21.07 12.46
N PHE A 177 -0.07 20.54 11.25
CA PHE A 177 0.47 21.29 10.13
C PHE A 177 -0.51 22.36 9.63
N ARG A 178 -1.81 22.06 9.56
CA ARG A 178 -2.85 23.04 9.23
C ARG A 178 -2.92 24.17 10.26
N GLU A 179 -2.76 23.85 11.55
CA GLU A 179 -2.67 24.86 12.60
C GLU A 179 -1.44 25.77 12.41
N LEU A 180 -0.29 25.17 12.10
CA LEU A 180 0.93 25.91 11.82
C LEU A 180 0.80 26.84 10.61
N LEU A 181 0.20 26.36 9.51
CA LEU A 181 -0.03 27.17 8.31
C LEU A 181 -0.91 28.39 8.61
N LYS A 182 -1.95 28.25 9.43
CA LYS A 182 -2.78 29.38 9.87
C LYS A 182 -1.97 30.38 10.68
N LYS A 183 -1.11 29.90 11.57
CA LYS A 183 -0.26 30.76 12.40
C LYS A 183 0.77 31.54 11.58
N ASP A 184 1.34 30.92 10.54
CA ASP A 184 2.30 31.55 9.65
C ASP A 184 1.67 32.49 8.61
N ASN A 185 0.38 32.31 8.31
CA ASN A 185 -0.32 33.03 7.26
C ASN A 185 -1.64 33.61 7.79
N PRO A 186 -1.61 34.54 8.76
CA PRO A 186 -2.82 35.04 9.44
C PRO A 186 -3.78 35.77 8.50
N ASP A 187 -3.28 36.31 7.38
CA ASP A 187 -4.07 37.03 6.39
C ASP A 187 -4.73 36.12 5.34
N VAL A 188 -4.44 34.81 5.37
CA VAL A 188 -4.97 33.84 4.40
C VAL A 188 -6.19 33.14 5.00
N VAL A 189 -7.31 33.19 4.29
CA VAL A 189 -8.51 32.43 4.66
C VAL A 189 -8.41 31.02 4.06
N PHE A 190 -8.24 30.02 4.93
CA PHE A 190 -8.17 28.61 4.54
C PHE A 190 -9.56 27.96 4.52
N ASP A 191 -9.80 27.07 3.58
CA ASP A 191 -10.96 26.18 3.64
C ASP A 191 -10.69 25.05 4.64
N GLU A 192 -11.33 25.18 5.81
CA GLU A 192 -11.20 24.23 6.91
C GLU A 192 -12.04 22.96 6.76
N THR A 193 -12.84 22.89 5.69
CA THR A 193 -13.85 21.85 5.51
C THR A 193 -13.65 21.01 4.26
N ASN A 194 -12.75 21.42 3.36
CA ASN A 194 -12.46 20.70 2.14
C ASN A 194 -11.66 19.41 2.41
N THR A 195 -12.36 18.28 2.42
CA THR A 195 -11.77 16.94 2.56
C THR A 195 -11.00 16.47 1.32
N ASP A 196 -11.16 17.14 0.16
CA ASP A 196 -10.41 16.86 -1.07
C ASP A 196 -9.07 17.63 -1.14
N ASP A 197 -8.80 18.48 -0.13
CA ASP A 197 -7.51 19.16 0.04
C ASP A 197 -7.13 19.27 1.54
N PRO A 198 -6.98 18.13 2.24
CA PRO A 198 -6.68 18.15 3.66
C PRO A 198 -5.32 18.80 3.93
N TRP A 199 -4.38 18.82 2.98
CA TRP A 199 -3.07 19.45 3.12
C TRP A 199 -3.02 20.93 2.71
N LEU A 200 -4.16 21.54 2.35
CA LEU A 200 -4.22 22.94 1.90
C LEU A 200 -3.25 23.21 0.75
N SER A 201 -3.06 22.24 -0.14
CA SER A 201 -2.06 22.21 -1.20
C SER A 201 -2.28 23.32 -2.22
N ARG A 202 -3.54 23.74 -2.41
CA ARG A 202 -3.93 24.79 -3.35
C ARG A 202 -3.92 26.19 -2.74
N SER A 203 -3.58 26.34 -1.46
CA SER A 203 -3.53 27.64 -0.78
C SER A 203 -2.36 28.53 -1.23
N GLY A 204 -1.31 27.91 -1.78
CA GLY A 204 -0.10 28.63 -2.18
C GLY A 204 0.73 29.15 -1.01
N THR A 205 0.55 28.64 0.21
CA THR A 205 1.26 29.11 1.42
C THR A 205 2.47 28.26 1.82
N TRP A 206 2.62 27.06 1.25
CA TRP A 206 3.75 26.17 1.51
C TRP A 206 4.21 25.47 0.22
N ASP A 207 5.49 25.08 0.20
CA ASP A 207 6.10 24.44 -0.96
C ASP A 207 6.62 23.04 -0.64
N TYR A 208 7.14 22.81 0.56
CA TYR A 208 7.78 21.56 0.98
C TYR A 208 7.53 21.26 2.46
N LEU A 209 7.24 20.00 2.79
CA LEU A 209 7.15 19.49 4.16
C LEU A 209 7.99 18.21 4.28
N SER A 210 9.07 18.28 5.05
CA SER A 210 9.92 17.13 5.34
C SER A 210 9.33 16.24 6.42
N ILE A 211 9.30 14.93 6.18
CA ILE A 211 8.88 13.91 7.16
C ILE A 211 9.88 12.75 7.30
N GLY A 212 10.92 12.74 6.47
CA GLY A 212 12.03 11.79 6.43
C GLY A 212 13.30 12.49 5.97
N HIS A 213 14.15 12.85 6.93
CA HIS A 213 15.40 13.59 6.74
C HIS A 213 16.42 13.13 7.77
N CYS A 214 17.69 13.43 7.54
CA CYS A 214 18.78 13.10 8.47
C CYS A 214 19.20 14.30 9.31
N LEU A 215 19.05 15.51 8.77
CA LEU A 215 19.39 16.75 9.44
C LEU A 215 18.36 17.82 9.09
N ASP A 216 17.92 18.57 10.10
CA ASP A 216 17.07 19.74 9.92
C ASP A 216 17.50 20.87 10.86
N THR A 217 17.24 22.10 10.43
CA THR A 217 17.40 23.31 11.25
C THR A 217 16.12 24.13 11.20
N ARG A 218 15.86 24.84 12.30
CA ARG A 218 14.70 25.69 12.45
C ARG A 218 15.04 27.16 12.19
N LEU A 219 14.09 27.88 11.60
CA LEU A 219 14.12 29.34 11.59
C LEU A 219 13.96 29.86 13.02
N LYS A 220 14.94 30.65 13.51
CA LYS A 220 15.00 31.11 14.91
C LYS A 220 13.68 31.69 15.42
N ASP A 221 13.03 32.52 14.61
CA ASP A 221 11.74 33.16 14.93
C ASP A 221 10.54 32.47 14.25
N GLY A 222 10.75 31.31 13.63
CA GLY A 222 9.73 30.53 12.93
C GLY A 222 8.73 29.90 13.90
N ASN A 223 7.47 29.78 13.50
CA ASN A 223 6.47 29.12 14.32
C ASN A 223 6.64 27.59 14.35
N TYR A 224 6.01 26.98 15.35
CA TYR A 224 5.93 25.54 15.56
C TYR A 224 4.63 25.17 16.24
N ILE A 225 4.24 23.89 16.10
CA ILE A 225 3.14 23.25 16.81
C ILE A 225 3.63 21.94 17.40
N VAL A 226 3.43 21.77 18.71
CA VAL A 226 3.68 20.50 19.41
C VAL A 226 2.36 19.77 19.54
N TYR A 227 2.31 18.53 19.08
CA TYR A 227 1.09 17.73 19.10
C TYR A 227 1.35 16.35 19.71
N HIS A 228 0.27 15.74 20.22
CA HIS A 228 0.33 14.39 20.79
C HIS A 228 0.26 13.35 19.68
N ASP A 229 1.17 12.38 19.73
CA ASP A 229 1.16 11.18 18.89
C ASP A 229 1.45 9.94 19.75
N PRO A 230 0.44 9.10 20.04
CA PRO A 230 0.67 7.87 20.83
C PRO A 230 1.56 6.85 20.11
N ASP A 231 1.72 6.98 18.79
CA ASP A 231 2.56 6.10 17.98
C ASP A 231 3.97 6.70 17.75
N SER A 232 4.32 7.79 18.45
CA SER A 232 5.72 8.25 18.55
C SER A 232 6.43 7.61 19.75
N SER A 233 7.76 7.54 19.68
CA SER A 233 8.62 6.91 20.70
C SER A 233 8.34 7.43 22.11
N VAL A 234 8.25 6.49 23.04
CA VAL A 234 8.12 6.73 24.49
C VAL A 234 9.35 7.41 25.08
N ASN A 235 10.51 7.23 24.46
CA ASN A 235 11.78 7.82 24.91
C ASN A 235 11.89 9.30 24.53
N GLY A 236 11.02 9.75 23.61
CA GLY A 236 11.01 11.09 23.08
C GLY A 236 12.19 11.38 22.14
N PHE A 237 12.50 12.66 21.96
CA PHE A 237 13.50 13.15 21.02
C PHE A 237 14.07 14.50 21.48
N ASP A 238 15.19 14.90 20.89
CA ASP A 238 15.81 16.19 21.19
C ASP A 238 15.05 17.34 20.52
N VAL A 239 14.69 18.33 21.34
CA VAL A 239 13.96 19.55 20.99
C VAL A 239 14.56 20.76 21.72
N ASP A 240 15.77 20.63 22.27
CA ASP A 240 16.35 21.67 23.11
C ASP A 240 16.67 22.96 22.29
N ASP A 241 16.85 22.84 20.97
CA ASP A 241 16.92 23.94 20.00
C ASP A 241 15.57 24.60 19.69
N ILE A 242 14.45 23.95 20.02
CA ILE A 242 13.10 24.48 19.89
C ILE A 242 12.64 25.09 21.21
N GLU A 243 12.51 24.25 22.23
CA GLU A 243 12.12 24.63 23.58
C GLU A 243 12.47 23.47 24.54
N PRO A 244 13.49 23.63 25.40
CA PRO A 244 13.96 22.56 26.29
C PRO A 244 12.90 22.01 27.26
N SER A 245 11.87 22.80 27.57
CA SER A 245 10.76 22.43 28.45
C SER A 245 9.70 21.54 27.78
N LEU A 246 9.81 21.25 26.48
CA LEU A 246 8.77 20.50 25.78
C LEU A 246 8.66 19.04 26.27
N PRO A 247 7.43 18.53 26.44
CA PRO A 247 7.23 17.11 26.70
C PRO A 247 7.75 16.29 25.52
N ARG A 248 8.58 15.28 25.81
CA ARG A 248 9.27 14.50 24.77
C ARG A 248 8.52 13.21 24.39
N ALA A 249 7.94 12.53 25.37
CA ALA A 249 7.25 11.26 25.16
C ALA A 249 5.89 11.44 24.46
N HIS A 250 5.60 10.62 23.45
CA HIS A 250 4.34 10.65 22.68
C HIS A 250 3.99 12.04 22.13
N LYS A 251 5.01 12.84 21.84
CA LYS A 251 4.86 14.13 21.19
C LYS A 251 5.53 14.11 19.85
N ARG A 252 5.18 15.08 19.02
CA ARG A 252 5.84 15.39 17.76
C ARG A 252 5.81 16.90 17.59
N VAL A 253 6.77 17.45 16.85
CA VAL A 253 6.80 18.89 16.57
C VAL A 253 6.89 19.09 15.06
N VAL A 254 5.95 19.87 14.53
CA VAL A 254 6.01 20.40 13.17
C VAL A 254 6.35 21.89 13.26
N TYR A 255 7.27 22.36 12.42
CA TYR A 255 7.75 23.74 12.52
C TYR A 255 8.25 24.28 11.18
N ARG A 256 8.41 25.60 11.13
CA ARG A 256 8.96 26.32 10.00
C ARG A 256 10.49 26.11 9.89
N ALA A 257 10.93 25.40 8.86
CA ALA A 257 12.32 24.99 8.71
C ALA A 257 13.18 26.06 8.03
N ASP A 258 14.45 26.14 8.43
CA ASP A 258 15.50 26.95 7.79
C ASP A 258 16.28 26.11 6.76
N SER A 259 16.55 24.85 7.08
CA SER A 259 17.24 23.91 6.19
C SER A 259 16.84 22.47 6.53
N VAL A 260 16.86 21.59 5.53
CA VAL A 260 16.62 20.15 5.65
C VAL A 260 17.53 19.42 4.66
N ILE A 261 18.15 18.31 5.09
CA ILE A 261 19.02 17.45 4.27
C ILE A 261 18.53 15.99 4.35
N CYS A 262 18.80 15.22 3.30
CA CYS A 262 18.23 13.91 2.98
C CYS A 262 16.75 13.95 2.56
N LEU A 263 16.35 13.00 1.71
CA LEU A 263 15.06 13.01 1.00
C LEU A 263 14.23 11.73 1.20
N ALA A 264 14.50 10.95 2.25
CA ALA A 264 13.86 9.67 2.53
C ALA A 264 12.32 9.74 2.44
N GLY A 265 11.73 10.85 2.92
CA GLY A 265 10.30 11.12 2.75
C GLY A 265 9.93 12.60 2.81
N TYR A 266 9.21 13.11 1.82
CA TYR A 266 8.72 14.49 1.82
C TYR A 266 7.41 14.71 1.06
N ILE A 267 6.62 15.66 1.52
CA ILE A 267 5.45 16.16 0.78
C ILE A 267 5.84 17.43 0.05
N ILE A 268 5.49 17.53 -1.23
CA ILE A 268 5.77 18.71 -2.06
C ILE A 268 4.49 19.19 -2.74
N SER A 269 4.29 20.51 -2.79
CA SER A 269 3.19 21.11 -3.54
C SER A 269 3.56 21.34 -5.01
N LEU A 270 2.56 21.58 -5.86
CA LEU A 270 2.78 21.87 -7.27
C LEU A 270 3.68 23.11 -7.49
N SER A 271 3.56 24.13 -6.62
CA SER A 271 4.44 25.31 -6.66
C SER A 271 5.85 24.98 -6.22
N GLY A 272 6.01 24.13 -5.21
CA GLY A 272 7.32 23.60 -4.80
C GLY A 272 8.01 22.86 -5.93
N ALA A 273 7.32 21.91 -6.57
CA ALA A 273 7.84 21.16 -7.71
C ALA A 273 8.29 22.09 -8.86
N ALA A 274 7.48 23.11 -9.17
CA ALA A 274 7.83 24.12 -10.17
C ALA A 274 9.12 24.88 -9.81
N LYS A 275 9.23 25.34 -8.57
CA LYS A 275 10.40 26.09 -8.09
C LYS A 275 11.69 25.26 -8.17
N LEU A 276 11.62 23.98 -7.79
CA LEU A 276 12.78 23.08 -7.85
C LEU A 276 13.24 22.83 -9.28
N LEU A 277 12.32 22.66 -10.23
CA LEU A 277 12.66 22.54 -11.65
C LEU A 277 13.23 23.85 -12.23
N VAL A 278 12.69 25.01 -11.85
CA VAL A 278 13.27 26.30 -12.26
C VAL A 278 14.69 26.46 -11.73
N ARG A 279 14.92 26.20 -10.43
CA ARG A 279 16.23 26.36 -9.80
C ARG A 279 17.27 25.40 -10.38
N SER A 280 16.90 24.14 -10.59
CA SER A 280 17.81 23.14 -11.14
C SER A 280 18.10 23.37 -12.63
N ASN A 281 17.12 23.82 -13.42
CA ASN A 281 17.33 24.19 -14.83
C ASN A 281 18.20 25.45 -15.01
N LEU A 282 18.26 26.32 -14.00
CA LEU A 282 19.15 27.47 -14.02
C LEU A 282 20.60 27.06 -13.78
N ASN A 283 20.84 26.27 -12.73
CA ASN A 283 22.18 25.78 -12.39
C ASN A 283 22.07 24.58 -11.41
N LEU A 284 22.37 23.36 -11.86
CA LEU A 284 22.52 22.23 -10.96
C LEU A 284 23.97 22.24 -10.44
N ASP A 285 24.19 22.83 -9.27
CA ASP A 285 25.52 23.14 -8.71
C ASP A 285 25.84 22.49 -7.37
N ALA A 286 24.92 21.68 -6.85
CA ALA A 286 25.10 20.83 -5.67
C ALA A 286 24.20 19.59 -5.75
N PRO A 287 24.49 18.53 -4.97
CA PRO A 287 23.54 17.44 -4.73
C PRO A 287 22.16 17.97 -4.38
N ILE A 288 21.11 17.26 -4.77
CA ILE A 288 19.78 17.86 -4.85
C ILE A 288 19.23 18.30 -3.48
N ASP A 289 19.54 17.57 -2.42
CA ASP A 289 19.23 17.94 -1.04
C ASP A 289 19.97 19.21 -0.60
N VAL A 290 21.26 19.36 -0.93
CA VAL A 290 22.05 20.56 -0.64
C VAL A 290 21.56 21.77 -1.44
N LEU A 291 21.21 21.58 -2.72
CA LEU A 291 20.61 22.63 -3.55
C LEU A 291 19.29 23.10 -2.93
N MET A 292 18.44 22.15 -2.52
CA MET A 292 17.17 22.44 -1.85
C MET A 292 17.39 23.20 -0.53
N ALA A 293 18.32 22.76 0.31
CA ALA A 293 18.69 23.46 1.54
C ALA A 293 19.11 24.91 1.29
N GLY A 294 19.90 25.19 0.24
CA GLY A 294 20.23 26.55 -0.16
C GLY A 294 19.01 27.39 -0.53
N MET A 295 18.04 26.81 -1.24
CA MET A 295 16.77 27.50 -1.55
C MET A 295 15.92 27.77 -0.30
N MET A 296 15.93 26.86 0.69
CA MET A 296 15.22 27.04 1.95
C MET A 296 15.77 28.25 2.71
N GLN A 297 17.10 28.29 2.87
CA GLN A 297 17.80 29.37 3.57
C GLN A 297 17.67 30.72 2.85
N ALA A 298 17.59 30.70 1.51
CA ALA A 298 17.33 31.90 0.70
C ALA A 298 15.86 32.36 0.75
N GLY A 299 14.96 31.60 1.37
CA GLY A 299 13.51 31.89 1.40
C GLY A 299 12.80 31.63 0.07
N GLU A 300 13.46 30.99 -0.89
CA GLU A 300 12.91 30.64 -2.20
C GLU A 300 11.94 29.45 -2.11
N LEU A 301 12.18 28.55 -1.16
CA LEU A 301 11.35 27.37 -0.89
C LEU A 301 10.72 27.45 0.51
N ARG A 302 9.40 27.62 0.59
CA ARG A 302 8.68 27.72 1.87
C ARG A 302 8.51 26.34 2.50
N THR A 303 9.34 26.08 3.50
CA THR A 303 9.64 24.73 3.97
C THR A 303 9.26 24.54 5.43
N TYR A 304 8.73 23.36 5.71
CA TYR A 304 8.38 22.88 7.03
C TYR A 304 9.07 21.55 7.30
N SER A 305 9.34 21.25 8.57
CA SER A 305 9.92 19.98 8.98
C SER A 305 9.14 19.39 10.15
N GLN A 306 9.12 18.07 10.21
CA GLN A 306 8.53 17.26 11.26
C GLN A 306 9.62 16.52 12.04
N ARG A 307 9.82 16.87 13.32
CA ARG A 307 10.83 16.23 14.18
C ARG A 307 10.25 15.11 15.05
N GLN A 308 11.11 14.16 15.38
CA GLN A 308 10.76 12.75 15.57
C GLN A 308 10.25 12.23 14.24
N ILE A 309 11.21 11.77 13.45
CA ILE A 309 11.04 11.41 12.04
C ILE A 309 9.92 10.37 11.90
N ILE A 310 9.07 10.55 10.89
CA ILE A 310 7.97 9.61 10.57
C ILE A 310 8.45 8.58 9.56
N ILE A 311 9.33 9.00 8.64
CA ILE A 311 9.87 8.19 7.55
C ILE A 311 11.40 8.08 7.70
N PRO A 312 11.91 7.28 8.66
CA PRO A 312 13.34 7.02 8.75
C PRO A 312 13.81 6.12 7.62
N SER A 313 15.10 6.19 7.28
CA SER A 313 15.72 5.22 6.39
C SER A 313 15.96 3.88 7.12
N TRP A 314 15.88 2.76 6.40
CA TRP A 314 16.16 1.40 6.91
C TRP A 314 17.26 0.69 6.13
N THR A 315 18.10 -0.10 6.81
CA THR A 315 19.18 -0.93 6.22
C THR A 315 18.97 -2.42 6.41
N PHE A 316 19.68 -3.23 5.62
CA PHE A 316 19.88 -4.64 5.91
C PHE A 316 20.80 -4.80 7.12
N ILE A 317 20.47 -5.73 8.02
CA ILE A 317 21.36 -6.03 9.13
C ILE A 317 22.68 -6.63 8.61
N PRO A 318 23.82 -6.36 9.24
CA PRO A 318 25.10 -6.88 8.78
C PRO A 318 25.22 -8.39 8.94
N GLY A 319 26.05 -9.01 8.10
CA GLY A 319 26.38 -10.43 8.13
C GLY A 319 25.31 -11.34 7.54
N ILE A 320 24.48 -10.87 6.61
CA ILE A 320 23.42 -11.69 5.97
C ILE A 320 23.63 -11.90 4.47
N GLY A 321 24.81 -11.59 3.95
CA GLY A 321 25.09 -11.76 2.53
C GLY A 321 24.70 -10.55 1.69
N LYS A 322 24.52 -9.38 2.31
CA LYS A 322 24.02 -8.18 1.65
C LYS A 322 24.63 -6.92 2.23
N SER A 323 25.11 -6.02 1.36
CA SER A 323 25.69 -4.75 1.80
C SER A 323 24.70 -3.96 2.67
N GLY A 324 25.19 -3.43 3.79
CA GLY A 324 24.47 -2.45 4.61
C GLY A 324 24.43 -1.06 3.96
N SER A 325 25.07 -0.86 2.80
CA SER A 325 24.90 0.35 2.00
C SER A 325 23.46 0.46 1.52
N ASN A 326 22.78 1.50 1.99
CA ASN A 326 21.41 1.79 1.60
C ASN A 326 21.25 2.70 0.40
N SER A 327 22.35 3.37 0.06
CA SER A 327 22.37 4.37 -0.97
C SER A 327 23.30 3.92 -2.07
N ASP A 328 22.74 3.82 -3.28
CA ASP A 328 23.49 3.56 -4.51
C ASP A 328 24.33 4.81 -4.89
N ILE A 329 24.39 5.83 -4.01
CA ILE A 329 25.16 7.06 -4.16
C ILE A 329 26.66 6.84 -4.01
N HIS A 330 27.09 5.97 -3.10
CA HIS A 330 28.51 5.82 -2.78
C HIS A 330 29.16 4.53 -3.32
N GLY A 331 28.49 3.78 -4.20
CA GLY A 331 29.11 2.76 -5.06
C GLY A 331 29.65 1.50 -4.38
N ASN A 332 29.32 1.24 -3.12
CA ASN A 332 29.86 0.11 -2.34
C ASN A 332 28.81 -1.00 -2.09
N ASP A 333 28.16 -1.48 -3.14
CA ASP A 333 27.23 -2.61 -3.08
C ASP A 333 27.94 -3.97 -3.26
N GLU A 334 29.19 -4.08 -2.79
CA GLU A 334 29.84 -5.39 -2.76
C GLU A 334 29.09 -6.28 -1.77
N ALA A 335 28.66 -7.45 -2.24
CA ALA A 335 28.03 -8.44 -1.39
C ALA A 335 29.03 -8.86 -0.30
N GLU A 336 28.73 -8.51 0.95
CA GLU A 336 29.42 -9.08 2.10
C GLU A 336 29.13 -10.58 2.19
N ASN A 337 30.04 -11.35 2.79
CA ASN A 337 29.77 -12.75 3.09
C ASN A 337 28.80 -12.84 4.28
N GLY A 338 27.81 -13.74 4.17
CA GLY A 338 26.95 -14.07 5.30
C GLY A 338 27.75 -14.66 6.47
N THR A 339 27.33 -14.34 7.69
CA THR A 339 27.92 -14.84 8.94
C THR A 339 26.87 -15.62 9.72
N GLU A 340 27.29 -16.63 10.48
CA GLU A 340 26.35 -17.38 11.34
C GLU A 340 25.66 -16.45 12.35
N ALA A 341 26.39 -15.50 12.91
CA ALA A 341 25.86 -14.53 13.86
C ALA A 341 24.77 -13.63 13.25
N GLY A 342 24.95 -13.16 12.02
CA GLY A 342 23.94 -12.38 11.29
C GLY A 342 22.69 -13.19 11.03
N TRP A 343 22.84 -14.44 10.55
CA TRP A 343 21.70 -15.33 10.31
C TRP A 343 21.00 -15.80 11.60
N ASP A 344 21.74 -16.00 12.69
CA ASP A 344 21.18 -16.24 14.03
C ASP A 344 20.31 -15.07 14.48
N ARG A 345 20.78 -13.84 14.26
CA ARG A 345 20.02 -12.63 14.53
C ARG A 345 18.73 -12.60 13.71
N VAL A 346 18.77 -12.85 12.40
CA VAL A 346 17.56 -12.93 11.55
C VAL A 346 16.58 -13.98 12.10
N ARG A 347 17.06 -15.18 12.43
CA ARG A 347 16.19 -16.26 12.92
C ARG A 347 15.52 -15.92 14.25
N LYS A 348 16.23 -15.21 15.13
CA LYS A 348 15.75 -14.76 16.44
C LYS A 348 14.78 -13.59 16.34
N GLU A 349 15.16 -12.55 15.61
CA GLU A 349 14.40 -11.30 15.50
C GLU A 349 13.28 -11.37 14.47
N LYS A 350 13.29 -12.38 13.59
CA LYS A 350 12.38 -12.51 12.44
C LYS A 350 12.36 -11.27 11.54
N SER A 351 13.51 -10.60 11.45
CA SER A 351 13.76 -9.45 10.59
C SER A 351 15.16 -9.55 9.99
N ALA A 352 15.30 -9.10 8.75
CA ALA A 352 16.58 -8.92 8.07
C ALA A 352 16.96 -7.43 7.93
N VAL A 353 16.17 -6.53 8.51
CA VAL A 353 16.33 -5.08 8.39
C VAL A 353 16.31 -4.39 9.75
N GLU A 354 16.94 -3.23 9.81
CA GLU A 354 16.95 -2.33 10.95
C GLU A 354 16.85 -0.87 10.51
N LEU A 355 16.45 0.02 11.40
CA LEU A 355 16.43 1.46 11.15
C LEU A 355 17.84 2.04 11.33
N HIS A 356 18.14 3.15 10.64
CA HIS A 356 19.37 3.89 10.93
C HIS A 356 19.42 4.39 12.39
N ALA A 357 20.63 4.41 12.95
CA ALA A 357 20.87 4.83 14.32
C ALA A 357 20.27 6.21 14.62
N GLY A 358 19.68 6.36 15.82
CA GLY A 358 19.04 7.61 16.25
C GLY A 358 17.59 7.78 15.77
N THR A 359 17.05 6.81 15.03
CA THR A 359 15.63 6.76 14.66
C THR A 359 14.92 5.60 15.34
N ASP A 360 13.62 5.76 15.60
CA ASP A 360 12.80 4.76 16.28
C ASP A 360 11.36 4.83 15.76
N LEU A 361 10.78 3.65 15.52
CA LEU A 361 9.38 3.46 15.16
C LEU A 361 8.78 2.43 16.11
N VAL A 362 7.65 2.77 16.72
CA VAL A 362 6.97 1.90 17.70
C VAL A 362 6.56 0.57 17.07
N ASP A 363 6.12 0.60 15.81
CA ASP A 363 5.77 -0.55 14.99
C ASP A 363 6.37 -0.45 13.59
N PHE A 364 7.70 -0.59 13.48
CA PHE A 364 8.35 -0.60 12.16
C PHE A 364 7.75 -1.70 11.26
N ALA A 365 6.97 -1.30 10.25
CA ALA A 365 6.15 -2.21 9.45
C ALA A 365 6.98 -3.29 8.76
N LEU A 366 8.10 -2.89 8.12
CA LEU A 366 9.00 -3.83 7.46
C LEU A 366 9.76 -4.70 8.47
N GLY A 367 10.31 -4.11 9.53
CA GLY A 367 11.04 -4.85 10.56
C GLY A 367 10.18 -5.83 11.36
N ARG A 368 8.86 -5.65 11.38
CA ARG A 368 7.90 -6.57 12.00
C ARG A 368 7.02 -7.31 11.00
N ALA A 369 7.37 -7.28 9.72
CA ALA A 369 6.52 -7.85 8.66
C ALA A 369 6.19 -9.34 8.89
N TRP A 370 7.16 -10.13 9.37
CA TRP A 370 6.91 -11.53 9.74
C TRP A 370 5.75 -11.67 10.74
N HIS A 371 5.73 -10.83 11.78
CA HIS A 371 4.70 -10.88 12.81
C HIS A 371 3.34 -10.41 12.32
N HIS A 372 3.29 -9.39 11.46
CA HIS A 372 2.04 -8.88 10.88
C HIS A 372 1.40 -9.86 9.89
N VAL A 373 2.22 -10.58 9.11
CA VAL A 373 1.74 -11.38 7.97
C VAL A 373 1.64 -12.87 8.29
N ILE A 374 2.65 -13.43 8.96
CA ILE A 374 2.70 -14.86 9.31
C ILE A 374 2.15 -15.09 10.73
N GLY A 375 2.38 -14.14 11.63
CA GLY A 375 1.98 -14.23 13.03
C GLY A 375 3.12 -14.70 13.94
N SER A 376 2.95 -14.44 15.24
CA SER A 376 3.93 -14.79 16.29
C SER A 376 3.87 -16.27 16.70
N GLY A 377 3.48 -17.16 15.78
CA GLY A 377 3.22 -18.58 16.03
C GLY A 377 4.29 -19.20 16.91
N LEU A 378 3.83 -19.83 18.01
CA LEU A 378 4.64 -20.52 19.00
C LEU A 378 5.83 -21.19 18.34
N ILE A 379 7.03 -20.87 18.84
CA ILE A 379 8.06 -21.90 18.90
C ILE A 379 7.45 -22.98 19.78
N CYS A 380 6.78 -23.96 19.19
CA CYS A 380 6.69 -25.28 19.77
C CYS A 380 8.15 -25.74 19.87
N CYS A 381 8.81 -25.36 20.96
CA CYS A 381 9.77 -26.24 21.60
C CYS A 381 8.97 -27.50 21.85
N GLY A 382 9.01 -28.43 20.91
CA GLY A 382 8.47 -29.76 21.13
C GLY A 382 9.06 -30.22 22.45
N PRO A 383 8.24 -30.56 23.46
CA PRO A 383 8.81 -31.20 24.63
C PRO A 383 9.45 -32.48 24.09
N SER A 384 10.76 -32.64 24.33
CA SER A 384 11.41 -33.92 24.19
C SER A 384 10.51 -34.94 24.89
N LEU A 385 9.86 -35.80 24.10
CA LEU A 385 8.99 -36.87 24.56
C LEU A 385 9.87 -37.87 25.31
N LYS A 386 10.18 -37.57 26.58
CA LYS A 386 10.59 -38.57 27.54
C LYS A 386 9.31 -39.32 27.92
N PHE A 387 9.10 -40.47 27.27
CA PHE A 387 8.15 -41.46 27.75
C PHE A 387 8.55 -41.89 29.16
N SER A 388 7.85 -41.35 30.16
CA SER A 388 7.77 -41.96 31.48
C SER A 388 6.34 -42.47 31.66
N ARG A 389 6.21 -43.80 31.73
CA ARG A 389 4.96 -44.47 32.06
C ARG A 389 4.70 -44.30 33.55
N SER A 390 3.56 -43.68 33.90
CA SER A 390 2.88 -43.92 35.18
C SER A 390 1.36 -43.82 35.00
N PRO A 391 0.58 -44.76 35.56
CA PRO A 391 -0.87 -44.81 35.42
C PRO A 391 -1.55 -44.08 36.59
N CYS A 392 -2.40 -43.09 36.31
CA CYS A 392 -3.62 -42.79 37.08
C CYS A 392 -4.32 -41.57 36.48
N GLY A 393 -5.64 -41.64 36.40
CA GLY A 393 -6.51 -40.73 35.66
C GLY A 393 -6.52 -39.29 36.16
N ILE A 394 -6.78 -38.37 35.24
CA ILE A 394 -7.04 -36.96 35.52
C ILE A 394 -8.56 -36.78 35.56
N GLN A 395 -9.05 -36.37 36.72
CA GLN A 395 -10.41 -35.93 37.00
C GLN A 395 -10.48 -34.43 36.67
N LEU A 396 -11.39 -34.03 35.77
CA LEU A 396 -11.64 -32.64 35.39
C LEU A 396 -12.73 -32.05 36.29
N ASP A 397 -12.35 -31.15 37.20
CA ASP A 397 -13.28 -30.29 37.96
C ASP A 397 -13.52 -28.99 37.16
N MET A 398 -14.76 -28.75 36.76
CA MET A 398 -15.20 -27.46 36.19
C MET A 398 -15.98 -26.67 37.25
N ALA A 399 -15.51 -25.47 37.58
CA ALA A 399 -16.22 -24.50 38.40
C ALA A 399 -17.25 -23.70 37.57
N PRO A 400 -18.45 -23.37 38.10
CA PRO A 400 -19.53 -22.75 37.34
C PRO A 400 -19.59 -21.22 37.55
N ARG A 401 -19.65 -20.42 36.48
CA ARG A 401 -20.21 -19.05 36.54
C ARG A 401 -20.95 -18.63 35.27
N LEU A 402 -22.28 -18.50 35.45
CA LEU A 402 -23.16 -17.41 34.99
C LEU A 402 -23.13 -16.98 33.52
N LEU A 403 -24.11 -17.48 32.75
CA LEU A 403 -24.72 -16.76 31.64
C LEU A 403 -26.24 -16.96 31.69
N SER A 404 -26.94 -15.91 32.10
CA SER A 404 -28.40 -15.78 32.00
C SER A 404 -28.78 -15.08 30.70
N GLY A 405 -29.64 -15.72 29.92
CA GLY A 405 -30.53 -15.05 28.96
C GLY A 405 -30.00 -14.93 27.54
N ILE A 406 -30.40 -15.89 26.69
CA ILE A 406 -31.19 -15.64 25.45
C ILE A 406 -31.71 -17.01 24.98
N VAL A 407 -33.03 -17.15 24.97
CA VAL A 407 -33.76 -18.29 24.42
C VAL A 407 -34.02 -18.01 22.94
N GLY A 408 -33.61 -18.92 22.05
CA GLY A 408 -33.91 -18.78 20.62
C GLY A 408 -33.40 -19.93 19.73
N ARG A 409 -34.15 -21.04 19.69
CA ARG A 409 -34.27 -22.07 18.64
C ARG A 409 -32.97 -22.68 18.04
N LEU A 410 -32.62 -23.86 18.55
CA LEU A 410 -31.82 -24.88 17.85
C LEU A 410 -32.78 -25.88 17.17
N VAL A 411 -32.61 -26.10 15.86
CA VAL A 411 -33.17 -27.26 15.13
C VAL A 411 -32.00 -28.07 14.57
N GLY A 412 -31.79 -29.22 15.23
CA GLY A 412 -31.38 -30.52 14.68
C GLY A 412 -30.23 -30.64 13.69
N ILE A 413 -29.07 -31.11 14.16
CA ILE A 413 -28.26 -32.09 13.43
C ILE A 413 -27.83 -33.18 14.42
N SER A 414 -28.29 -34.42 14.18
CA SER A 414 -27.87 -35.62 14.90
C SER A 414 -26.52 -36.10 14.35
N LEU A 415 -25.51 -36.21 15.21
CA LEU A 415 -24.25 -36.89 14.90
C LEU A 415 -24.36 -38.36 15.33
N ILE A 416 -24.33 -39.26 14.35
CA ILE A 416 -24.23 -40.70 14.54
C ILE A 416 -22.74 -41.06 14.59
N PHE A 417 -22.28 -41.61 15.71
CA PHE A 417 -20.95 -42.22 15.83
C PHE A 417 -21.00 -43.67 15.30
N ILE A 418 -20.20 -43.97 14.27
CA ILE A 418 -19.93 -45.35 13.85
C ILE A 418 -18.48 -45.68 14.23
N HIS A 419 -18.31 -46.62 15.17
CA HIS A 419 -17.04 -47.29 15.44
C HIS A 419 -16.74 -48.29 14.31
N SER A 420 -15.60 -48.18 13.64
CA SER A 420 -15.10 -49.23 12.75
C SER A 420 -13.87 -49.91 13.35
N ARG A 421 -13.94 -51.24 13.46
CA ARG A 421 -12.93 -52.14 14.03
C ARG A 421 -11.75 -52.36 13.08
N SER A 422 -10.59 -52.61 13.67
CA SER A 422 -9.34 -53.01 13.02
C SER A 422 -9.50 -54.14 11.99
N LEU A 423 -8.86 -53.97 10.84
CA LEU A 423 -8.56 -55.06 9.91
C LEU A 423 -7.04 -55.27 9.86
N THR A 424 -6.61 -56.43 10.35
CA THR A 424 -5.23 -56.90 10.29
C THR A 424 -5.01 -57.61 8.95
N VAL A 425 -4.06 -57.15 8.13
CA VAL A 425 -3.60 -57.89 6.94
C VAL A 425 -2.23 -58.47 7.24
N ASN A 426 -2.17 -59.80 7.33
CA ASN A 426 -0.95 -60.60 7.37
C ASN A 426 -0.45 -60.81 5.93
N ALA A 427 0.83 -60.54 5.67
CA ALA A 427 1.54 -61.08 4.52
C ALA A 427 2.83 -61.76 5.00
N ARG A 428 2.90 -63.08 4.77
CA ARG A 428 4.04 -63.96 5.04
C ARG A 428 5.18 -63.70 4.06
N LEU A 429 6.39 -63.73 4.59
CA LEU A 429 7.64 -63.91 3.86
C LEU A 429 7.88 -65.40 3.60
N ASP A 430 8.47 -65.73 2.44
CA ASP A 430 9.30 -66.93 2.29
C ASP A 430 10.50 -66.66 1.35
N PRO A 431 11.69 -67.26 1.60
CA PRO A 431 12.94 -66.89 0.95
C PRO A 431 13.48 -67.98 0.01
N PHE A 432 14.25 -67.62 -1.03
CA PHE A 432 15.23 -68.54 -1.63
C PHE A 432 16.43 -67.78 -2.22
N ALA A 433 17.62 -68.30 -1.90
CA ALA A 433 18.95 -67.75 -2.16
C ALA A 433 19.56 -68.26 -3.49
N THR A 434 20.57 -67.55 -4.05
CA THR A 434 21.95 -68.08 -4.26
C THR A 434 22.94 -67.12 -4.96
N LYS A 435 24.13 -67.00 -4.31
CA LYS A 435 25.54 -66.93 -4.79
C LYS A 435 26.22 -65.66 -5.40
N MET A 436 27.20 -65.19 -4.59
CA MET A 436 28.43 -64.35 -4.68
C MET A 436 29.47 -64.67 -5.81
N PRO A 437 30.64 -63.98 -6.00
CA PRO A 437 31.47 -63.13 -5.07
C PRO A 437 31.97 -61.76 -5.63
N ALA A 438 32.16 -60.68 -4.85
CA ALA A 438 33.15 -60.28 -3.82
C ALA A 438 34.46 -59.64 -4.36
N HIS A 439 34.66 -58.33 -4.10
CA HIS A 439 35.96 -57.73 -3.76
C HIS A 439 35.78 -56.41 -2.96
N ASP A 440 36.44 -56.41 -1.80
CA ASP A 440 36.91 -55.36 -0.89
C ASP A 440 36.00 -54.30 -0.22
N VAL A 441 36.15 -54.30 1.11
CA VAL A 441 35.58 -53.50 2.20
C VAL A 441 36.53 -52.32 2.45
N THR A 442 36.06 -51.07 2.66
CA THR A 442 35.82 -50.49 4.01
C THR A 442 34.86 -49.29 3.99
N ALA A 443 33.91 -49.32 4.93
CA ALA A 443 32.97 -48.28 5.38
C ALA A 443 33.70 -47.07 6.01
N ASN A 444 33.17 -45.83 6.03
CA ASN A 444 31.93 -45.39 6.70
C ASN A 444 31.34 -44.13 6.03
N ALA A 445 30.06 -44.18 5.67
CA ALA A 445 29.23 -43.01 5.40
C ALA A 445 27.84 -43.27 5.99
N GLY A 446 27.46 -42.51 7.03
CA GLY A 446 26.11 -42.50 7.58
C GLY A 446 25.38 -41.28 7.03
N VAL A 447 24.46 -41.50 6.09
CA VAL A 447 23.48 -40.53 5.62
C VAL A 447 22.12 -41.12 5.97
N ASP A 448 21.49 -40.62 7.02
CA ASP A 448 20.07 -40.88 7.28
C ASP A 448 19.25 -39.95 6.40
N ALA A 449 18.60 -40.53 5.39
CA ALA A 449 17.56 -39.89 4.62
C ALA A 449 16.26 -39.92 5.42
N VAL A 450 15.83 -38.77 5.94
CA VAL A 450 14.48 -38.58 6.48
C VAL A 450 13.59 -38.09 5.34
N ILE A 451 12.69 -38.94 4.87
CA ILE A 451 11.58 -38.57 4.01
C ILE A 451 10.48 -38.02 4.93
N ASP A 452 10.29 -36.70 4.92
CA ASP A 452 9.19 -36.05 5.63
C ASP A 452 7.96 -36.00 4.72
N VAL A 453 6.97 -36.84 5.01
CA VAL A 453 5.65 -36.82 4.35
C VAL A 453 4.74 -35.94 5.19
N SER A 454 4.71 -34.65 4.88
CA SER A 454 3.69 -33.75 5.41
C SER A 454 2.36 -34.01 4.68
N VAL A 455 1.40 -34.59 5.40
CA VAL A 455 0.00 -34.72 4.98
C VAL A 455 -0.65 -33.34 5.01
N LEU A 456 -0.99 -32.85 3.82
CA LEU A 456 -1.83 -31.68 3.59
C LEU A 456 -3.29 -32.05 3.89
N VAL A 457 -3.87 -31.52 4.95
CA VAL A 457 -5.33 -31.52 5.15
C VAL A 457 -5.89 -30.31 4.40
N MET A 458 -6.26 -30.52 3.13
CA MET A 458 -7.17 -29.64 2.40
C MET A 458 -8.61 -30.02 2.75
N LEU A 459 -9.37 -29.09 3.30
CA LEU A 459 -10.83 -29.17 3.36
C LEU A 459 -11.42 -28.86 1.98
N GLU A 460 -12.40 -29.66 1.60
CA GLU A 460 -12.92 -29.95 0.27
C GLU A 460 -13.62 -28.78 -0.44
N PHE A 461 -13.36 -28.64 -1.74
CA PHE A 461 -14.41 -28.73 -2.76
C PHE A 461 -13.90 -29.70 -3.85
N GLY A 462 -14.63 -30.78 -4.06
CA GLY A 462 -14.13 -32.04 -4.63
C GLY A 462 -13.73 -32.01 -6.10
N ALA A 463 -12.62 -32.70 -6.41
CA ALA A 463 -12.29 -33.23 -7.72
C ALA A 463 -12.45 -34.75 -7.71
N VAL A 464 -13.32 -35.29 -8.57
CA VAL A 464 -13.42 -36.73 -8.83
C VAL A 464 -12.43 -37.08 -9.92
N ALA A 465 -11.42 -37.89 -9.59
CA ALA A 465 -10.53 -38.51 -10.57
C ALA A 465 -11.22 -39.73 -11.20
N VAL A 466 -11.35 -39.74 -12.52
CA VAL A 466 -11.85 -40.89 -13.30
C VAL A 466 -10.65 -41.59 -13.93
N GLY A 467 -10.42 -42.86 -13.56
CA GLY A 467 -9.46 -43.77 -14.20
C GLY A 467 -9.96 -44.28 -15.56
N PRO A 468 -9.08 -44.90 -16.37
CA PRO A 468 -9.28 -44.97 -17.81
C PRO A 468 -10.30 -46.05 -18.22
N GLY A 469 -11.24 -45.64 -19.09
CA GLY A 469 -11.92 -46.56 -19.99
C GLY A 469 -13.29 -47.07 -19.56
N VAL A 470 -14.30 -46.18 -19.48
CA VAL A 470 -15.70 -46.47 -19.87
C VAL A 470 -16.35 -45.16 -20.30
N ALA A 471 -16.87 -45.11 -21.52
CA ALA A 471 -17.70 -44.01 -21.99
C ALA A 471 -19.08 -44.08 -21.34
N VAL A 472 -19.53 -42.99 -20.71
CA VAL A 472 -20.92 -42.82 -20.30
C VAL A 472 -21.45 -41.52 -20.89
N VAL A 473 -22.39 -41.67 -21.82
CA VAL A 473 -23.19 -40.60 -22.41
C VAL A 473 -24.39 -40.36 -21.49
N PHE A 474 -24.63 -39.11 -21.10
CA PHE A 474 -25.97 -38.64 -20.73
C PHE A 474 -26.26 -37.30 -21.40
N ALA A 475 -27.42 -37.26 -22.06
CA ALA A 475 -28.03 -36.12 -22.71
C ALA A 475 -29.16 -35.53 -21.84
N LEU A 476 -29.64 -34.35 -22.27
CA LEU A 476 -30.81 -33.54 -21.88
C LEU A 476 -30.43 -32.26 -21.12
N GLU A 477 -30.41 -31.12 -21.82
CA GLU A 477 -31.54 -30.17 -22.01
C GLU A 477 -31.80 -29.38 -20.71
N SER A 478 -31.49 -28.08 -20.61
CA SER A 478 -32.34 -27.01 -21.13
C SER A 478 -31.71 -25.61 -20.94
N TRP A 479 -31.71 -24.80 -22.01
CA TRP A 479 -31.87 -23.32 -22.06
C TRP A 479 -30.65 -22.37 -21.86
N ARG A 480 -30.19 -21.82 -23.01
CA ARG A 480 -29.55 -20.50 -23.25
C ARG A 480 -30.61 -19.37 -23.22
N PRO A 481 -30.30 -18.04 -23.29
CA PRO A 481 -29.07 -17.38 -23.78
C PRO A 481 -28.48 -16.30 -22.83
N ILE A 482 -27.21 -15.90 -22.97
CA ILE A 482 -26.76 -14.82 -23.87
C ILE A 482 -25.48 -15.23 -24.61
N VAL A 483 -25.46 -14.87 -25.88
CA VAL A 483 -24.42 -15.09 -26.89
C VAL A 483 -23.91 -13.71 -27.31
N ASP A 484 -22.60 -13.66 -27.57
CA ASP A 484 -21.84 -12.73 -28.43
C ASP A 484 -20.92 -11.67 -27.82
N ALA A 485 -19.76 -11.59 -28.50
CA ALA A 485 -18.59 -10.72 -28.38
C ALA A 485 -17.52 -11.22 -27.38
N ILE A 486 -16.34 -11.76 -27.74
CA ILE A 486 -15.57 -11.85 -28.99
C ILE A 486 -14.65 -13.08 -28.85
N GLY A 487 -14.70 -13.98 -29.83
CA GLY A 487 -13.63 -14.91 -30.11
C GLY A 487 -12.97 -14.53 -31.43
N LEU A 488 -11.65 -14.71 -31.51
CA LEU A 488 -10.81 -15.16 -32.64
C LEU A 488 -9.39 -14.63 -32.36
N ALA A 489 -8.51 -15.45 -31.78
CA ALA A 489 -7.77 -16.56 -32.40
C ALA A 489 -6.52 -16.07 -33.16
N SER A 490 -5.39 -16.43 -32.56
CA SER A 490 -4.08 -16.61 -33.16
C SER A 490 -4.08 -17.70 -34.23
N GLU A 491 -3.29 -17.55 -35.29
CA GLU A 491 -2.47 -18.64 -35.83
C GLU A 491 -1.32 -18.12 -36.72
N SER A 492 -0.10 -18.48 -36.31
CA SER A 492 1.08 -18.93 -37.05
C SER A 492 1.39 -18.42 -38.47
N MET A 493 2.61 -17.89 -38.63
CA MET A 493 3.53 -18.27 -39.72
C MET A 493 4.97 -18.39 -39.19
N LEU A 494 5.56 -19.57 -39.46
CA LEU A 494 6.95 -20.04 -39.33
C LEU A 494 7.45 -20.52 -37.96
#